data_AF-A0A343W049-F1
#
_entry.id   AF-A0A343W049-F1
#
_cell.length_a   1.000
_cell.length_b   1.000
_cell.length_c   1.000
_cell.angle_alpha   90.00
_cell.angle_beta   90.00
_cell.angle_gamma   90.00
#
_symmetry.space_group_name_H-M   'P 1'
#
loop_
_entity.id
_entity.type
_entity.pdbx_description
1 polymer ?
#
loop_
_entity_poly.entity_id
_entity_poly.type
_entity_poly.pdbx_seq_one_letter_code
_entity_poly.pdbx_strand_id
1 'polypeptide(L)'
;FDREIDIGVPDETGRLEILRIHTKNMKLAEDVDLQKVAHDTHGYVGADLAQLATEAGLQCLREKMDVIDIEDETIDAAILDSMAVTNDHFQTALGQTNPSSLRETVVEVPNVQWEDIGGLEDVKKSLQEMILYPLDHPDKYVKFGLNPSHGVLFYGPPGCGKTLMAKAIATECSSNFISVKGPELLTMWFGESEANVREIFDKAR
;
A
#
# COMPACT_ATOMS: atom_id res chain seq x y z
N PHE A 1 12.42 -22.72 -15.39
CA PHE A 1 11.15 -22.35 -14.73
C PHE A 1 10.32 -21.65 -15.77
N ASP A 2 9.16 -22.20 -16.16
CA ASP A 2 8.39 -21.71 -17.32
C ASP A 2 7.36 -20.62 -16.95
N ARG A 3 7.25 -20.28 -15.67
CA ARG A 3 6.42 -19.19 -15.14
C ARG A 3 7.09 -18.57 -13.92
N GLU A 4 7.08 -17.25 -13.88
CA GLU A 4 7.43 -16.44 -12.71
C GLU A 4 6.14 -15.76 -12.24
N ILE A 5 5.89 -15.79 -10.93
CA ILE A 5 4.78 -15.10 -10.30
C ILE A 5 5.40 -14.18 -9.28
N ASP A 6 5.24 -12.88 -9.48
CA ASP A 6 5.69 -11.87 -8.52
C ASP A 6 4.59 -11.64 -7.47
N ILE A 7 5.00 -11.59 -6.21
CA ILE A 7 4.10 -11.32 -5.08
C ILE A 7 4.61 -10.03 -4.43
N GLY A 8 4.00 -8.92 -4.83
CA GLY A 8 4.35 -7.59 -4.33
C GLY A 8 3.84 -7.32 -2.91
N VAL A 9 4.22 -6.15 -2.39
CA VAL A 9 3.72 -5.62 -1.12
C VAL A 9 2.21 -5.38 -1.23
N PRO A 10 1.40 -5.79 -0.24
CA PRO A 10 -0.05 -5.60 -0.28
C PRO A 10 -0.44 -4.12 -0.28
N ASP A 11 -1.48 -3.81 -1.05
CA ASP A 11 -2.17 -2.52 -1.03
C ASP A 11 -2.97 -2.34 0.28
N GLU A 12 -3.57 -1.17 0.50
CA GLU A 12 -4.34 -0.90 1.72
C GLU A 12 -5.47 -1.92 1.94
N THR A 13 -6.16 -2.31 0.88
CA THR A 13 -7.21 -3.33 0.91
C THR A 13 -6.67 -4.69 1.32
N GLY A 14 -5.56 -5.12 0.72
CA GLY A 14 -4.87 -6.37 1.06
C GLY A 14 -4.36 -6.37 2.49
N ARG A 15 -3.81 -5.25 2.98
CA ARG A 15 -3.38 -5.11 4.38
C ARG A 15 -4.55 -5.26 5.35
N LEU A 16 -5.71 -4.67 5.04
CA LEU A 16 -6.93 -4.85 5.82
C LEU A 16 -7.36 -6.32 5.89
N GLU A 17 -7.31 -7.04 4.77
CA GLU A 17 -7.64 -8.47 4.74
C GLU A 17 -6.66 -9.31 5.57
N ILE A 18 -5.37 -9.03 5.46
CA ILE A 18 -4.33 -9.69 6.26
C ILE A 18 -4.57 -9.43 7.75
N LEU A 19 -4.82 -8.18 8.14
CA LEU A 19 -5.15 -7.83 9.53
C LEU A 19 -6.40 -8.58 10.01
N ARG A 20 -7.45 -8.69 9.19
CA ARG A 20 -8.66 -9.46 9.53
C ARG A 20 -8.37 -10.95 9.74
N ILE A 21 -7.47 -11.54 8.96
CA ILE A 21 -7.07 -12.94 9.12
C ILE A 21 -6.33 -13.13 10.45
N HIS A 22 -5.35 -12.28 10.75
CA HIS A 22 -4.54 -12.42 11.96
C HIS A 22 -5.28 -12.03 13.25
N THR A 23 -6.29 -11.16 13.16
CA THR A 23 -7.13 -10.77 14.29
C THR A 23 -8.38 -11.63 14.47
N LYS A 24 -8.67 -12.59 13.56
CA LYS A 24 -9.88 -13.42 13.59
C LYS A 24 -10.10 -14.18 14.90
N ASN A 25 -9.02 -14.63 15.53
CA ASN A 25 -9.06 -15.38 16.79
C ASN A 25 -8.81 -14.49 18.02
N MET A 26 -8.70 -13.18 17.83
CA MET A 26 -8.47 -12.20 18.89
C MET A 26 -9.80 -11.56 19.27
N LYS A 27 -10.05 -11.41 20.57
CA LYS A 27 -11.18 -10.61 21.05
C LYS A 27 -10.81 -9.14 20.87
N LEU A 28 -11.39 -8.47 19.89
CA LEU A 28 -11.21 -7.04 19.67
C LEU A 28 -12.25 -6.24 20.45
N ALA A 29 -11.88 -5.07 20.94
CA ALA A 29 -12.83 -4.09 21.46
C ALA A 29 -13.69 -3.50 20.33
N GLU A 30 -14.91 -3.06 20.65
CA GLU A 30 -15.88 -2.58 19.65
C GLU A 30 -15.41 -1.32 18.90
N ASP A 31 -14.49 -0.57 19.49
CA ASP A 31 -13.95 0.67 18.93
C ASP A 31 -12.75 0.44 17.99
N VAL A 32 -12.25 -0.81 17.87
CA VAL A 32 -11.05 -1.10 17.07
C VAL A 32 -11.32 -0.88 15.58
N ASP A 33 -10.57 0.06 15.00
CA ASP A 33 -10.67 0.38 13.58
C ASP A 33 -9.47 -0.21 12.80
N LEU A 34 -9.68 -1.41 12.27
CA LEU A 34 -8.68 -2.08 11.43
C LEU A 34 -8.44 -1.37 10.08
N GLN A 35 -9.39 -0.56 9.59
CA GLN A 35 -9.19 0.21 8.36
C GLN A 35 -8.17 1.31 8.60
N LYS A 36 -8.28 2.00 9.73
CA LYS A 36 -7.27 2.99 10.15
C LYS A 36 -5.89 2.36 10.33
N VAL A 37 -5.80 1.18 10.95
CA VAL A 37 -4.52 0.45 11.08
C VAL A 37 -3.96 0.05 9.71
N ALA A 38 -4.78 -0.39 8.76
CA ALA A 38 -4.34 -0.72 7.40
C ALA A 38 -3.82 0.51 6.62
N HIS A 39 -4.45 1.66 6.82
CA HIS A 39 -4.00 2.94 6.27
C HIS A 39 -2.63 3.35 6.82
N ASP A 40 -2.44 3.24 8.14
CA ASP A 40 -1.21 3.68 8.82
C ASP A 40 -0.03 2.70 8.66
N THR A 41 -0.26 1.49 8.15
CA THR A 41 0.75 0.43 7.93
C THR A 41 1.30 0.41 6.50
N HIS A 42 1.56 1.59 5.93
CA HIS A 42 2.13 1.69 4.60
C HIS A 42 3.48 0.95 4.49
N GLY A 43 3.64 0.10 3.46
CA GLY A 43 4.86 -0.70 3.26
C GLY A 43 5.00 -1.90 4.19
N TYR A 44 3.98 -2.24 4.97
CA TYR A 44 4.00 -3.47 5.75
C TYR A 44 3.69 -4.66 4.84
N VAL A 45 4.51 -5.71 4.92
CA VAL A 45 4.22 -6.99 4.27
C VAL A 45 3.37 -7.87 5.19
N GLY A 46 2.89 -9.01 4.67
CA GLY A 46 2.08 -9.95 5.45
C GLY A 46 2.74 -10.40 6.75
N ALA A 47 4.07 -10.59 6.76
CA ALA A 47 4.81 -10.92 7.97
C ALA A 47 4.81 -9.78 9.00
N ASP A 48 4.99 -8.53 8.55
CA ASP A 48 4.99 -7.36 9.44
C ASP A 48 3.61 -7.16 10.07
N LEU A 49 2.52 -7.34 9.31
CA LEU A 49 1.15 -7.25 9.82
C LEU A 49 0.81 -8.39 10.79
N ALA A 50 1.30 -9.60 10.52
CA ALA A 50 1.16 -10.72 11.45
C ALA A 50 1.88 -10.43 12.77
N GLN A 51 3.09 -9.86 12.71
CA GLN A 51 3.84 -9.43 13.88
C GLN A 51 3.13 -8.30 14.62
N LEU A 52 2.58 -7.32 13.91
CA LEU A 52 1.81 -6.21 14.49
C LEU A 52 0.61 -6.71 15.29
N ALA A 53 -0.18 -7.62 14.72
CA ALA A 53 -1.32 -8.23 15.40
C ALA A 53 -0.88 -9.04 16.63
N THR A 54 0.24 -9.78 16.51
CA THR A 54 0.79 -10.56 17.62
C THR A 54 1.25 -9.66 18.77
N GLU A 55 1.95 -8.57 18.49
CA GLU A 55 2.44 -7.64 19.51
C GLU A 55 1.28 -6.89 20.18
N ALA A 56 0.23 -6.52 19.44
CA ALA A 56 -0.99 -5.94 20.01
C ALA A 56 -1.67 -6.91 20.99
N GLY A 57 -1.75 -8.20 20.64
CA GLY A 57 -2.27 -9.24 21.54
C GLY A 57 -1.39 -9.45 22.79
N LEU A 58 -0.06 -9.45 22.62
CA LEU A 58 0.88 -9.55 23.74
C LEU A 58 0.80 -8.35 24.67
N GLN A 59 0.55 -7.14 24.14
CA GLN A 59 0.38 -5.94 24.95
C GLN A 59 -0.87 -6.03 25.83
N CYS A 60 -1.98 -6.50 25.27
CA CYS A 60 -3.20 -6.81 26.04
C CYS A 60 -2.93 -7.86 27.13
N LEU A 61 -2.17 -8.92 26.81
CA LEU A 61 -1.79 -9.93 27.79
C LEU A 61 -0.95 -9.35 28.92
N ARG A 62 0.08 -8.56 28.60
CA ARG A 62 0.99 -7.93 29.58
C ARG A 62 0.24 -7.07 30.60
N GLU A 63 -0.77 -6.32 30.18
CA GLU A 63 -1.60 -5.51 31.09
C GLU A 63 -2.40 -6.33 32.11
N LYS A 64 -2.69 -7.59 31.78
CA LYS A 64 -3.48 -8.50 32.61
C LYS A 64 -2.61 -9.53 33.35
N MET A 65 -1.30 -9.59 33.07
CA MET A 65 -0.39 -10.54 33.71
C MET A 65 -0.32 -10.40 35.23
N ASP A 66 -0.50 -9.18 35.77
CA ASP A 66 -0.50 -8.96 37.22
C ASP A 66 -1.73 -9.57 37.93
N VAL A 67 -2.78 -9.88 37.17
CA VAL A 67 -4.05 -10.43 37.68
C VAL A 67 -4.16 -11.92 37.40
N ILE A 68 -3.38 -12.44 36.45
CA ILE A 68 -3.36 -13.86 36.09
C ILE A 68 -2.45 -14.58 37.08
N ASP A 69 -3.01 -15.53 37.83
CA ASP A 69 -2.19 -16.47 38.59
C ASP A 69 -1.58 -17.49 37.63
N ILE A 70 -0.25 -17.48 37.53
CA ILE A 70 0.52 -18.33 36.61
C ILE A 70 0.66 -19.76 37.20
N GLU A 71 0.39 -19.93 38.50
CA GLU A 71 0.45 -21.23 39.18
C GLU A 71 -0.78 -22.09 38.90
N ASP A 72 -1.90 -21.48 38.49
CA ASP A 72 -3.14 -22.18 38.13
C ASP A 72 -3.07 -22.79 36.71
N GLU A 73 -3.59 -24.01 36.57
CA GLU A 73 -3.63 -24.72 35.27
C GLU A 73 -4.59 -24.06 34.25
N THR A 74 -5.51 -23.21 34.70
CA THR A 74 -6.53 -22.57 33.86
C THR A 74 -6.77 -21.13 34.27
N ILE A 75 -6.90 -20.25 33.27
CA ILE A 75 -7.26 -18.85 33.49
C ILE A 75 -8.76 -18.72 33.74
N ASP A 76 -9.14 -17.95 34.76
CA ASP A 76 -10.53 -17.65 35.08
C ASP A 76 -11.29 -17.05 33.89
N ALA A 77 -12.51 -17.55 33.65
CA ALA A 77 -13.36 -17.10 32.56
C ALA A 77 -13.66 -15.58 32.62
N ALA A 78 -13.75 -15.00 33.81
CA ALA A 78 -13.96 -13.56 34.01
C ALA A 78 -12.75 -12.73 33.53
N ILE A 79 -11.54 -13.24 33.69
CA ILE A 79 -10.31 -12.57 33.23
C ILE A 79 -10.27 -12.66 31.70
N LEU A 80 -10.49 -13.86 31.13
CA LEU A 80 -10.57 -14.08 29.68
C LEU A 80 -11.63 -13.18 29.02
N ASP A 81 -12.77 -12.97 29.66
CA ASP A 81 -13.80 -12.08 29.14
C ASP A 81 -13.41 -10.61 29.15
N SER A 82 -12.54 -10.20 30.07
CA SER A 82 -12.00 -8.84 30.15
C SER A 82 -10.81 -8.58 29.21
N MET A 83 -10.27 -9.62 28.57
CA MET A 83 -9.13 -9.52 27.64
C MET A 83 -9.64 -9.18 26.25
N ALA A 84 -9.74 -7.87 25.98
CA ALA A 84 -10.02 -7.35 24.65
C ALA A 84 -8.88 -6.46 24.19
N VAL A 85 -8.45 -6.67 22.94
CA VAL A 85 -7.41 -5.86 22.29
C VAL A 85 -8.02 -4.55 21.83
N THR A 86 -7.41 -3.43 22.19
CA THR A 86 -7.91 -2.07 21.94
C THR A 86 -7.07 -1.36 20.88
N ASN A 87 -7.53 -0.18 20.44
CA ASN A 87 -6.75 0.68 19.55
C ASN A 87 -5.39 1.08 20.15
N ASP A 88 -5.31 1.29 21.46
CA ASP A 88 -4.05 1.65 22.15
C ASP A 88 -3.01 0.54 22.04
N HIS A 89 -3.44 -0.73 22.07
CA HIS A 89 -2.54 -1.87 21.86
C HIS A 89 -1.95 -1.87 20.45
N PHE A 90 -2.77 -1.56 19.43
CA PHE A 90 -2.28 -1.41 18.05
C PHE A 90 -1.35 -0.21 17.89
N GLN A 91 -1.66 0.94 18.51
CA GLN A 91 -0.77 2.11 18.47
C GLN A 91 0.58 1.82 19.14
N THR A 92 0.57 1.11 20.26
CA THR A 92 1.80 0.69 20.95
C THR A 92 2.60 -0.29 20.08
N ALA A 93 1.93 -1.25 19.45
CA ALA A 93 2.56 -2.21 18.54
C ALA A 93 3.19 -1.52 17.32
N LEU A 94 2.51 -0.54 16.72
CA LEU A 94 3.03 0.26 15.60
C LEU A 94 4.34 0.99 15.95
N GLY A 95 4.51 1.41 17.21
CA GLY A 95 5.75 2.02 17.68
C GLY A 95 6.93 1.05 17.82
N GLN A 96 6.68 -0.26 17.83
CA GLN A 96 7.68 -1.31 18.02
C GLN A 96 7.96 -2.12 16.75
N THR A 97 7.04 -2.12 15.79
CA THR A 97 7.20 -2.77 14.50
C THR A 97 7.77 -1.80 13.47
N ASN A 98 8.76 -2.25 12.69
CA ASN A 98 9.27 -1.51 11.54
C ASN A 98 8.89 -2.26 10.26
N PRO A 99 8.43 -1.57 9.20
CA PRO A 99 8.12 -2.20 7.93
C PRO A 99 9.39 -2.76 7.29
N SER A 100 9.31 -4.01 6.84
CA SER A 100 10.40 -4.69 6.16
C SER A 100 10.63 -4.15 4.75
N SER A 101 9.64 -3.49 4.14
CA SER A 101 9.65 -3.12 2.71
C SER A 101 10.11 -1.69 2.40
N LEU A 102 10.55 -0.88 3.38
CA LEU A 102 11.02 0.51 3.13
C LEU A 102 12.26 0.63 2.21
N ARG A 103 12.71 -0.47 1.60
CA ARG A 103 13.80 -0.54 0.62
C ARG A 103 13.35 -0.87 -0.81
N GLU A 104 12.09 -1.22 -1.02
CA GLU A 104 11.56 -1.59 -2.35
C GLU A 104 10.71 -0.47 -2.94
N THR A 105 10.78 -0.31 -4.26
CA THR A 105 9.87 0.56 -5.02
C THR A 105 8.43 0.09 -4.81
N VAL A 106 7.68 0.84 -4.01
CA VAL A 106 6.32 0.46 -3.63
C VAL A 106 5.41 0.59 -4.85
N VAL A 107 4.77 -0.52 -5.21
CA VAL A 107 3.68 -0.54 -6.17
C VAL A 107 2.39 -0.25 -5.40
N GLU A 108 1.75 0.88 -5.67
CA GLU A 108 0.49 1.25 -5.04
C GLU A 108 -0.63 1.29 -6.08
N VAL A 109 -1.85 0.91 -5.68
CA VAL A 109 -3.05 1.32 -6.40
C VAL A 109 -3.49 2.66 -5.80
N PRO A 110 -3.41 3.78 -6.55
CA PRO A 110 -3.82 5.07 -6.03
C PRO A 110 -5.33 5.13 -5.82
N ASN A 111 -5.76 5.94 -4.85
CA ASN A 111 -7.17 6.15 -4.51
C ASN A 111 -7.70 7.54 -4.95
N VAL A 112 -6.91 8.28 -5.74
CA VAL A 112 -7.25 9.64 -6.19
C VAL A 112 -8.20 9.55 -7.38
N GLN A 113 -9.31 10.29 -7.35
CA GLN A 113 -10.26 10.40 -8.46
C GLN A 113 -10.12 11.73 -9.22
N TRP A 114 -10.76 11.86 -10.37
CA TRP A 114 -10.70 13.09 -11.17
C TRP A 114 -11.39 14.27 -10.52
N GLU A 115 -12.37 13.98 -9.67
CA GLU A 115 -13.14 14.92 -8.85
C GLU A 115 -12.25 15.58 -7.78
N ASP A 116 -11.20 14.89 -7.31
CA ASP A 116 -10.25 15.41 -6.33
C ASP A 116 -9.30 16.46 -6.92
N ILE A 117 -9.28 16.61 -8.25
CA ILE A 117 -8.42 17.55 -8.96
C ILE A 117 -9.28 18.71 -9.48
N GLY A 118 -9.08 19.91 -8.95
CA GLY A 118 -9.77 21.09 -9.46
C GLY A 118 -9.18 21.60 -10.78
N GLY A 119 -10.04 21.86 -11.78
CA GLY A 119 -9.66 22.49 -13.04
C GLY A 119 -8.91 21.58 -14.01
N LEU A 120 -8.22 22.21 -14.97
CA LEU A 120 -7.32 21.57 -15.95
C LEU A 120 -8.03 20.56 -16.86
N GLU A 121 -9.30 20.82 -17.18
CA GLU A 121 -10.21 19.96 -17.96
C GLU A 121 -9.62 19.58 -19.31
N ASP A 122 -8.99 20.53 -20.00
CA ASP A 122 -8.32 20.28 -21.29
C ASP A 122 -7.15 19.30 -21.13
N VAL A 123 -6.38 19.41 -20.04
CA VAL A 123 -5.24 18.55 -19.74
C VAL A 123 -5.71 17.17 -19.31
N LYS A 124 -6.74 17.08 -18.46
CA LYS A 124 -7.37 15.82 -18.05
C LYS A 124 -7.83 15.04 -19.28
N LYS A 125 -8.58 15.70 -20.16
CA LYS A 125 -9.06 15.11 -21.41
C LYS A 125 -7.89 14.66 -22.29
N SER A 126 -6.89 15.50 -22.50
CA SER A 126 -5.71 15.14 -23.31
C SER A 126 -4.97 13.92 -22.75
N LEU A 127 -4.86 13.82 -21.43
CA LEU A 127 -4.20 12.70 -20.76
C LEU A 127 -5.00 11.40 -20.91
N GLN A 128 -6.32 11.47 -20.75
CA GLN A 128 -7.24 10.36 -20.97
C GLN A 128 -7.17 9.86 -22.41
N GLU A 129 -7.26 10.74 -23.40
CA GLU A 129 -7.16 10.37 -24.82
C GLU A 129 -5.81 9.74 -25.15
N MET A 130 -4.73 10.21 -24.51
CA MET A 130 -3.39 9.70 -24.76
C MET A 130 -3.16 8.30 -24.18
N ILE A 131 -3.74 7.99 -23.02
CA ILE A 131 -3.47 6.76 -22.28
C ILE A 131 -4.61 5.74 -22.44
N LEU A 132 -5.87 6.14 -22.29
CA LEU A 132 -7.03 5.23 -22.33
C LEU A 132 -7.39 4.82 -23.76
N TYR A 133 -7.35 5.71 -24.75
CA TYR A 133 -7.77 5.34 -26.11
C TYR A 133 -6.90 4.24 -26.76
N PRO A 134 -5.57 4.22 -26.59
CA PRO A 134 -4.76 3.08 -27.02
C PRO A 134 -5.16 1.75 -26.36
N LEU A 135 -5.60 1.79 -25.09
CA LEU A 135 -6.00 0.62 -24.32
C LEU A 135 -7.39 0.12 -24.72
N ASP A 136 -8.35 1.04 -24.89
CA ASP A 136 -9.75 0.72 -25.21
C ASP A 136 -9.98 0.42 -26.70
N HIS A 137 -9.14 0.95 -27.59
CA HIS A 137 -9.32 0.85 -29.05
C HIS A 137 -8.07 0.39 -29.82
N PRO A 138 -7.41 -0.71 -29.42
CA PRO A 138 -6.16 -1.16 -30.03
C PRO A 138 -6.32 -1.48 -31.54
N ASP A 139 -7.50 -1.95 -31.95
CA ASP A 139 -7.84 -2.28 -33.33
C ASP A 139 -7.76 -1.05 -34.26
N LYS A 140 -8.19 0.13 -33.77
CA LYS A 140 -8.13 1.38 -34.53
C LYS A 140 -6.69 1.81 -34.73
N TYR A 141 -5.85 1.72 -33.70
CA TYR A 141 -4.44 2.10 -33.79
C TYR A 141 -3.70 1.23 -34.81
N VAL A 142 -3.92 -0.08 -34.78
CA VAL A 142 -3.34 -1.01 -35.77
C VAL A 142 -3.86 -0.71 -37.18
N LYS A 143 -5.18 -0.50 -37.33
CA LYS A 143 -5.81 -0.24 -38.64
C LYS A 143 -5.29 1.03 -39.30
N PHE A 144 -5.04 2.08 -38.52
CA PHE A 144 -4.53 3.35 -39.02
C PHE A 144 -3.00 3.44 -38.99
N GLY A 145 -2.29 2.40 -38.55
CA GLY A 145 -0.84 2.39 -38.44
C GLY A 145 -0.29 3.42 -37.45
N LEU A 146 -1.08 3.75 -36.42
CA LEU A 146 -0.72 4.71 -35.39
C LEU A 146 0.06 4.02 -34.28
N ASN A 147 1.19 4.60 -33.89
CA ASN A 147 1.93 4.17 -32.71
C ASN A 147 1.44 4.97 -31.49
N PRO A 148 1.05 4.31 -30.40
CA PRO A 148 0.69 5.01 -29.18
C PRO A 148 1.91 5.74 -28.61
N SER A 149 1.71 6.93 -28.06
CA SER A 149 2.79 7.67 -27.38
C SER A 149 3.18 6.98 -26.08
N HIS A 150 4.48 6.82 -25.85
CA HIS A 150 5.01 6.03 -24.73
C HIS A 150 5.24 6.82 -23.43
N GLY A 151 4.98 8.13 -23.40
CA GLY A 151 5.24 8.90 -22.18
C GLY A 151 4.66 10.31 -22.19
N VAL A 152 4.39 10.81 -20.99
CA VAL A 152 3.87 12.15 -20.72
C VAL A 152 4.86 12.89 -19.84
N LEU A 153 5.17 14.14 -20.18
CA LEU A 153 5.98 15.02 -19.35
C LEU A 153 5.13 16.15 -18.77
N PHE A 154 4.88 16.11 -17.46
CA PHE A 154 4.24 17.21 -16.76
C PHE A 154 5.27 18.28 -16.37
N TYR A 155 5.06 19.53 -16.79
CA TYR A 155 5.87 20.67 -16.38
C TYR A 155 5.00 21.82 -15.87
N GLY A 156 5.54 22.64 -14.97
CA GLY A 156 4.85 23.80 -14.40
C GLY A 156 5.27 24.09 -12.96
N PRO A 157 4.73 25.15 -12.34
CA PRO A 157 5.08 25.58 -10.98
C PRO A 157 4.86 24.47 -9.93
N PRO A 158 5.61 24.45 -8.82
CA PRO A 158 5.36 23.50 -7.74
C PRO A 158 3.93 23.68 -7.19
N GLY A 159 3.28 22.57 -6.82
CA GLY A 159 1.93 22.60 -6.24
C GLY A 159 0.75 22.58 -7.24
N CYS A 160 0.98 22.63 -8.55
CA CYS A 160 -0.11 22.60 -9.55
C CYS A 160 -0.71 21.19 -9.84
N GLY A 161 -0.74 20.28 -8.86
CA GLY A 161 -1.46 19.00 -9.01
C GLY A 161 -0.87 17.95 -9.96
N LYS A 162 0.35 18.13 -10.49
CA LYS A 162 1.00 17.17 -11.43
C LYS A 162 1.03 15.73 -10.91
N THR A 163 1.44 15.54 -9.66
CA THR A 163 1.50 14.21 -9.03
C THR A 163 0.10 13.62 -8.84
N LEU A 164 -0.89 14.47 -8.54
CA LEU A 164 -2.28 14.02 -8.38
C LEU A 164 -2.88 13.58 -9.73
N MET A 165 -2.59 14.28 -10.83
CA MET A 165 -3.01 13.83 -12.17
C MET A 165 -2.46 12.46 -12.53
N ALA A 166 -1.18 12.22 -12.25
CA ALA A 166 -0.54 10.93 -12.50
C ALA A 166 -1.17 9.81 -11.68
N LYS A 167 -1.58 10.09 -10.43
CA LYS A 167 -2.33 9.16 -9.60
C LYS A 167 -3.75 8.92 -10.12
N ALA A 168 -4.48 9.96 -10.49
CA ALA A 168 -5.86 9.84 -10.96
C ALA A 168 -6.00 9.01 -12.25
N ILE A 169 -5.10 9.20 -13.22
CA ILE A 169 -5.11 8.38 -14.44
C ILE A 169 -4.77 6.91 -14.15
N ALA A 170 -3.86 6.65 -13.21
CA ALA A 170 -3.54 5.29 -12.80
C ALA A 170 -4.73 4.61 -12.09
N THR A 171 -5.46 5.35 -11.25
CA THR A 171 -6.72 4.89 -10.65
C THR A 171 -7.75 4.54 -11.72
N GLU A 172 -7.96 5.42 -12.71
CA GLU A 172 -8.95 5.22 -13.78
C GLU A 172 -8.60 4.01 -14.66
N CYS A 173 -7.31 3.80 -14.96
CA CYS A 173 -6.86 2.63 -15.70
C CYS A 173 -6.90 1.32 -14.88
N SER A 174 -7.23 1.39 -13.58
CA SER A 174 -7.07 0.27 -12.64
C SER A 174 -5.66 -0.34 -12.70
N SER A 175 -4.66 0.53 -12.85
CA SER A 175 -3.27 0.15 -13.05
C SER A 175 -2.41 0.41 -11.81
N ASN A 176 -1.37 -0.39 -11.68
CA ASN A 176 -0.30 -0.19 -10.71
C ASN A 176 0.38 1.17 -10.90
N PHE A 177 0.59 1.92 -9.82
CA PHE A 177 1.31 3.20 -9.82
C PHE A 177 2.68 3.05 -9.16
N ILE A 178 3.73 3.28 -9.95
CA ILE A 178 5.11 3.28 -9.48
C ILE A 178 5.61 4.73 -9.46
N SER A 179 5.83 5.24 -8.25
CA SER A 179 6.34 6.59 -8.05
C SER A 179 7.82 6.53 -7.71
N VAL A 180 8.67 7.06 -8.59
CA VAL A 180 10.11 7.17 -8.33
C VAL A 180 10.46 8.62 -8.05
N LYS A 181 10.95 8.90 -6.85
CA LYS A 181 11.31 10.27 -6.42
C LYS A 181 12.77 10.59 -6.75
N GLY A 182 13.07 11.88 -6.93
CA GLY A 182 14.44 12.35 -7.22
C GLY A 182 15.52 11.84 -6.26
N PRO A 183 15.31 11.82 -4.93
CA PRO A 183 16.27 11.24 -3.98
C PRO A 183 16.51 9.74 -4.15
N GLU A 184 15.49 8.98 -4.55
CA GLU A 184 15.62 7.54 -4.85
C GLU A 184 16.48 7.35 -6.11
N LEU A 185 16.31 8.22 -7.12
CA LEU A 185 17.21 8.25 -8.28
C LEU A 185 18.64 8.62 -7.87
N LEU A 186 18.84 9.63 -7.03
CA LEU A 186 20.18 10.04 -6.60
C LEU A 186 20.90 8.95 -5.79
N THR A 187 20.17 8.18 -4.98
CA THR A 187 20.73 7.02 -4.26
C THR A 187 21.10 5.88 -5.21
N MET A 188 20.33 5.66 -6.30
CA MET A 188 20.74 4.78 -7.40
C MET A 188 22.01 5.29 -8.10
N TRP A 189 22.21 6.61 -8.23
CA TRP A 189 23.34 7.20 -8.97
C TRP A 189 24.73 7.02 -8.31
N PHE A 190 24.82 6.69 -7.02
CA PHE A 190 26.09 6.50 -6.31
C PHE A 190 26.56 5.03 -6.20
N GLY A 191 26.02 4.14 -7.05
CA GLY A 191 26.50 2.76 -7.26
C GLY A 191 25.48 1.91 -8.03
N GLU A 192 25.93 1.09 -8.99
CA GLU A 192 25.10 0.16 -9.82
C GLU A 192 23.81 0.77 -10.43
N SER A 193 23.90 2.03 -10.85
CA SER A 193 22.76 2.91 -11.15
C SER A 193 21.88 2.48 -12.31
N GLU A 194 22.47 1.89 -13.34
CA GLU A 194 21.75 1.49 -14.54
C GLU A 194 20.94 0.19 -14.33
N ALA A 195 21.45 -0.71 -13.49
CA ALA A 195 20.79 -1.98 -13.19
C ALA A 195 19.47 -1.73 -12.45
N ASN A 196 19.49 -0.87 -11.41
CA ASN A 196 18.29 -0.53 -10.64
C ASN A 196 17.22 0.17 -11.49
N VAL A 197 17.62 1.06 -12.40
CA VAL A 197 16.66 1.71 -13.31
C VAL A 197 16.03 0.68 -14.26
N ARG A 198 16.83 -0.25 -14.80
CA ARG A 198 16.30 -1.33 -15.65
C ARG A 198 15.35 -2.23 -14.87
N GLU A 199 15.69 -2.62 -13.65
CA GLU A 199 14.81 -3.41 -12.78
C GLU A 199 13.47 -2.72 -12.53
N ILE A 200 13.44 -1.39 -12.36
CA ILE A 200 12.19 -0.64 -12.22
C ILE A 200 11.33 -0.75 -13.48
N PHE A 201 11.92 -0.62 -14.66
CA PHE A 201 11.20 -0.77 -15.93
C PHE A 201 10.77 -2.21 -16.19
N ASP A 202 11.57 -3.20 -15.78
CA ASP A 202 11.22 -4.61 -15.89
C ASP A 202 10.07 -4.96 -14.93
N LYS A 203 10.04 -4.41 -13.71
CA LYS A 203 8.90 -4.52 -12.79
C LYS A 203 7.61 -3.85 -13.31
N ALA A 204 7.75 -2.84 -14.18
CA ALA A 204 6.61 -2.11 -14.73
C ALA A 204 6.00 -2.75 -15.99
N ARG A 205 6.64 -3.78 -16.54
CA ARG A 205 6.28 -4.41 -17.83
C ARG A 205 5.34 -5.60 -17.66
#